data_AF-A0A953ZDC5-F1
#
_entry.id   AF-A0A953ZDC5-F1
#
_cell.length_a   1.000
_cell.length_b   1.000
_cell.length_c   1.000
_cell.angle_alpha   90.00
_cell.angle_beta   90.00
_cell.angle_gamma   90.00
#
_symmetry.space_group_name_H-M   'P 1'
#
loop_
_entity.id
_entity.type
_entity.pdbx_description
1 polymer ?
#
loop_
_entity_poly.entity_id
_entity_poly.type
_entity_poly.pdbx_seq_one_letter_code
_entity_poly.pdbx_strand_id
1 'polypeptide(L)'
;MGSHRLSIEALIGPHSVPLGAHSHDCSYLPDRIATEEAWLVWQLSPAAYHELMDRGFRRSGNIIYRTACEGCRKCVPIRVRTADFKPSKSQRRVLNRNTDVIMYVHEPELTREKHDVYRRYLQAQHDKSPQGDDIESMR
;
A
#
# COMPACT_ATOMS: atom_id res chain seq x y z
N MET A 1 -6.25 30.63 -8.93
CA MET A 1 -5.65 29.83 -10.02
C MET A 1 -6.21 28.42 -9.91
N GLY A 2 -7.05 28.01 -10.86
CA GLY A 2 -7.72 26.70 -10.82
C GLY A 2 -6.71 25.57 -10.96
N SER A 3 -6.60 24.73 -9.94
CA SER A 3 -5.83 23.48 -10.03
C SER A 3 -6.55 22.57 -11.01
N HIS A 4 -6.08 22.53 -12.26
CA HIS A 4 -6.51 21.52 -13.22
C HIS A 4 -5.94 20.18 -12.75
N ARG A 5 -6.72 19.46 -11.94
CA ARG A 5 -6.42 18.07 -11.59
C ARG A 5 -6.34 17.26 -12.88
N LEU A 6 -5.19 16.63 -13.11
CA LEU A 6 -5.00 15.69 -14.22
C LEU A 6 -6.08 14.60 -14.18
N SER A 7 -6.50 14.07 -15.34
CA SER A 7 -7.40 12.91 -15.36
C SER A 7 -6.71 11.67 -14.77
N ILE A 8 -7.47 10.61 -14.45
CA ILE A 8 -6.88 9.36 -13.94
C ILE A 8 -5.99 8.75 -15.03
N GLU A 9 -6.45 8.75 -16.27
CA GLU A 9 -5.74 8.25 -17.46
C GLU A 9 -4.41 8.99 -17.66
N ALA A 10 -4.40 10.31 -17.44
CA ALA A 10 -3.18 11.11 -17.51
C ALA A 10 -2.17 10.77 -16.39
N LEU A 11 -2.63 10.29 -15.23
CA LEU A 11 -1.76 9.89 -14.12
C LEU A 11 -1.16 8.50 -14.31
N ILE A 12 -1.94 7.56 -14.84
CA ILE A 12 -1.54 6.14 -14.96
C ILE A 12 -0.87 5.82 -16.30
N GLY A 13 -0.98 6.73 -17.26
CA GLY A 13 -0.36 6.62 -18.57
C GLY A 13 -1.10 5.69 -19.53
N PRO A 14 -0.70 5.68 -20.81
CA PRO A 14 -1.41 4.98 -21.87
C PRO A 14 -1.29 3.45 -21.81
N HIS A 15 -0.33 2.92 -21.03
CA HIS A 15 -0.07 1.48 -20.91
C HIS A 15 -0.78 0.83 -19.72
N SER A 16 -1.72 1.53 -19.09
CA SER A 16 -2.55 0.95 -18.05
C SER A 16 -3.66 0.07 -18.64
N VAL A 17 -3.99 -1.03 -17.97
CA VAL A 17 -5.13 -1.90 -18.34
C VAL A 17 -6.23 -1.76 -17.31
N PRO A 18 -7.45 -1.32 -17.68
CA PRO A 18 -8.58 -1.32 -16.75
C PRO A 18 -8.94 -2.78 -16.43
N LEU A 19 -9.05 -3.09 -15.14
CA LEU A 19 -9.49 -4.40 -14.65
C LEU A 19 -11.02 -4.46 -14.44
N GLY A 20 -11.71 -3.34 -14.70
CA GLY A 20 -13.15 -3.21 -14.55
C GLY A 20 -13.58 -2.85 -13.13
N ALA A 21 -14.90 -2.89 -12.93
CA ALA A 21 -15.52 -2.62 -11.64
C ALA A 21 -16.05 -3.92 -11.02
N HIS A 22 -15.73 -4.17 -9.75
CA HIS A 22 -16.16 -5.34 -9.01
C HIS A 22 -17.05 -4.93 -7.83
N SER A 23 -18.23 -5.52 -7.73
CA SER A 23 -19.19 -5.25 -6.65
C SER A 23 -19.15 -6.36 -5.59
N HIS A 24 -19.15 -5.97 -4.33
CA HIS A 24 -19.09 -6.88 -3.17
C HIS A 24 -19.75 -6.23 -1.95
N ASP A 25 -19.97 -6.98 -0.87
CA ASP A 25 -20.51 -6.44 0.37
C ASP A 25 -19.56 -5.39 0.98
N CYS A 26 -20.12 -4.26 1.41
CA CYS A 26 -19.33 -3.19 1.98
C CYS A 26 -18.71 -3.61 3.32
N SER A 27 -17.38 -3.54 3.42
CA SER A 27 -16.66 -3.92 4.64
C SER A 27 -16.94 -3.02 5.85
N TYR A 28 -17.54 -1.85 5.65
CA TYR A 28 -17.79 -0.87 6.72
C TYR A 28 -19.26 -0.73 7.10
N LEU A 29 -20.18 -1.01 6.18
CA LEU A 29 -21.61 -0.77 6.38
C LEU A 29 -22.39 -2.03 6.02
N PRO A 30 -23.15 -2.61 6.96
CA PRO A 30 -24.03 -3.72 6.64
C PRO A 30 -25.07 -3.29 5.60
N ASP A 31 -25.53 -4.23 4.79
CA ASP A 31 -26.60 -4.05 3.79
C ASP A 31 -26.29 -2.95 2.74
N ARG A 32 -25.01 -2.82 2.39
CA ARG A 32 -24.53 -1.93 1.33
C ARG A 32 -23.58 -2.68 0.43
N ILE A 33 -23.67 -2.39 -0.86
CA ILE A 33 -22.73 -2.87 -1.87
C ILE A 33 -21.62 -1.83 -2.05
N ALA A 34 -20.39 -2.30 -2.00
CA ALA A 34 -19.21 -1.57 -2.41
C ALA A 34 -18.83 -1.93 -3.84
N THR A 35 -18.50 -0.92 -4.64
CA THR A 35 -17.97 -1.10 -5.99
C THR A 35 -16.51 -0.65 -5.97
N GLU A 36 -15.61 -1.54 -6.37
CA GLU A 36 -14.20 -1.24 -6.55
C GLU A 36 -13.91 -1.11 -8.03
N GLU A 37 -13.07 -0.15 -8.40
CA GLU A 37 -12.50 -0.03 -9.73
C GLU A 37 -10.98 -0.15 -9.63
N ALA A 38 -10.38 -0.84 -10.60
CA ALA A 38 -8.96 -1.15 -10.58
C ALA A 38 -8.31 -1.05 -11.96
N TRP A 39 -7.00 -0.79 -11.96
CA TRP A 39 -6.15 -0.73 -13.14
C TRP A 39 -4.84 -1.45 -12.87
N LEU A 40 -4.35 -2.19 -13.87
CA LEU A 40 -2.98 -2.67 -13.92
C LEU A 40 -2.09 -1.56 -14.50
N VAL A 41 -1.07 -1.15 -13.76
CA VAL A 41 -0.15 -0.04 -14.06
C VAL A 41 1.27 -0.52 -13.82
N TRP A 42 2.05 -0.63 -14.90
CA TRP A 42 3.43 -1.11 -14.87
C TRP A 42 4.43 -0.06 -14.41
N GLN A 43 4.16 1.21 -14.72
CA GLN A 43 5.01 2.33 -14.37
C GLN A 43 4.15 3.44 -13.78
N LEU A 44 4.56 3.94 -12.62
CA LEU A 44 3.88 5.02 -11.95
C LEU A 44 4.92 5.94 -11.32
N SER A 45 4.92 7.20 -11.70
CA SER A 45 5.83 8.17 -11.10
C SER A 45 5.47 8.41 -9.62
N PRO A 46 6.44 8.76 -8.76
CA PRO A 46 6.14 9.06 -7.36
C PRO A 46 5.08 10.16 -7.20
N ALA A 47 5.11 11.18 -8.07
CA ALA A 47 4.12 12.27 -8.07
C ALA A 47 2.72 11.78 -8.46
N ALA A 48 2.61 10.95 -9.51
CA ALA A 48 1.33 10.38 -9.90
C ALA A 48 0.77 9.43 -8.83
N TYR A 49 1.64 8.63 -8.20
CA TYR A 49 1.25 7.78 -7.08
C TYR A 49 0.70 8.60 -5.91
N HIS A 50 1.37 9.69 -5.55
CA HIS A 50 0.91 10.59 -4.50
C HIS A 50 -0.47 11.19 -4.81
N GLU A 51 -0.65 11.72 -6.02
CA GLU A 51 -1.92 12.31 -6.46
C GLU A 51 -3.06 11.25 -6.47
N LEU A 52 -2.77 10.00 -6.84
CA LEU A 52 -3.73 8.91 -6.78
C LEU A 52 -4.12 8.57 -5.33
N MET A 53 -3.15 8.49 -4.42
CA MET A 53 -3.44 8.28 -2.99
C MET A 53 -4.31 9.41 -2.43
N ASP A 54 -4.04 10.66 -2.81
CA ASP A 54 -4.85 11.82 -2.43
C ASP A 54 -6.29 11.77 -2.98
N ARG A 55 -6.50 10.97 -4.03
CA ARG A 55 -7.82 10.67 -4.63
C ARG A 55 -8.46 9.37 -4.11
N GLY A 56 -7.88 8.75 -3.08
CA GLY A 56 -8.41 7.57 -2.43
C GLY A 56 -7.99 6.24 -3.07
N PHE A 57 -7.05 6.26 -4.01
CA PHE A 57 -6.47 5.02 -4.56
C PHE A 57 -5.53 4.35 -3.57
N ARG A 58 -5.50 3.03 -3.66
CA ARG A 58 -4.60 2.10 -2.99
C ARG A 58 -3.82 1.32 -4.04
N ARG A 59 -2.75 0.65 -3.65
CA ARG A 59 -1.88 -0.12 -4.55
C ARG A 59 -1.52 -1.48 -3.97
N SER A 60 -1.58 -2.51 -4.80
CA SER A 60 -1.09 -3.85 -4.52
C SER A 60 -0.29 -4.34 -5.73
N GLY A 61 1.04 -4.40 -5.60
CA GLY A 61 1.93 -4.67 -6.73
C GLY A 61 1.72 -3.66 -7.87
N ASN A 62 1.37 -4.14 -9.05
CA ASN A 62 1.05 -3.30 -10.21
C ASN A 62 -0.42 -2.92 -10.31
N ILE A 63 -1.26 -3.30 -9.36
CA ILE A 63 -2.68 -2.95 -9.36
C ILE A 63 -2.89 -1.70 -8.51
N ILE A 64 -3.50 -0.67 -9.09
CA ILE A 64 -4.08 0.43 -8.32
C ILE A 64 -5.60 0.26 -8.29
N TYR A 65 -6.23 0.62 -7.19
CA TYR A 65 -7.67 0.43 -7.02
C TYR A 65 -8.26 1.43 -6.02
N ARG A 66 -9.56 1.70 -6.13
CA ARG A 66 -10.31 2.43 -5.10
C ARG A 66 -11.76 1.96 -5.06
N THR A 67 -12.41 2.23 -3.93
CA THR A 67 -13.87 2.09 -3.86
C THR A 67 -14.53 3.32 -4.50
N ALA A 68 -15.42 3.09 -5.46
CA ALA A 68 -16.19 4.09 -6.19
C ALA A 68 -17.70 3.80 -6.11
N CYS A 69 -18.22 3.63 -4.89
CA CYS A 69 -19.64 3.41 -4.63
C CYS A 69 -20.52 4.56 -5.15
N GLU A 70 -21.64 4.22 -5.78
CA GLU A 70 -22.67 5.21 -6.10
C GLU A 70 -23.26 5.80 -4.81
N GLY A 71 -23.31 7.13 -4.72
CA GLY A 71 -23.92 7.85 -3.59
C GLY A 71 -23.20 7.72 -2.23
N CYS A 72 -22.05 7.04 -2.14
CA CYS A 72 -21.32 6.86 -0.88
C CYS A 72 -19.87 7.33 -0.96
N ARG A 73 -19.41 8.06 0.06
CA ARG A 73 -18.04 8.58 0.20
C ARG A 73 -17.42 8.30 1.56
N LYS A 74 -17.92 7.29 2.28
CA LYS A 74 -17.43 6.96 3.64
C LYS A 74 -16.06 6.29 3.65
N CYS A 75 -15.61 5.73 2.52
CA CYS A 75 -14.26 5.22 2.35
C CYS A 75 -13.27 6.40 2.21
N VAL A 76 -12.81 6.93 3.34
CA VAL A 76 -11.86 8.05 3.39
C VAL A 76 -10.45 7.58 3.76
N PRO A 77 -9.39 8.08 3.11
CA PRO A 77 -8.02 7.79 3.53
C PRO A 77 -7.74 8.44 4.89
N ILE A 78 -7.16 7.68 5.81
CA ILE A 78 -6.71 8.18 7.12
C ILE A 78 -5.24 8.58 6.99
N ARG A 79 -4.87 9.74 7.53
CA ARG A 79 -3.48 10.19 7.65
C ARG A 79 -3.05 10.22 9.11
N VAL A 80 -1.83 9.78 9.39
CA VAL A 80 -1.23 9.84 10.74
C VAL A 80 -0.47 11.15 10.87
N ARG A 81 -0.74 11.91 11.94
CA ARG A 81 -0.01 13.16 12.26
C ARG A 81 1.35 12.84 12.88
N THR A 82 2.33 12.57 12.04
CA THR A 82 3.68 12.19 12.49
C THR A 82 4.39 13.31 13.27
N ALA A 83 4.11 14.58 12.95
CA ALA A 83 4.70 15.73 13.65
C ALA A 83 4.30 15.82 15.13
N ASP A 84 3.14 15.28 15.50
CA ASP A 84 2.62 15.31 16.88
C ASP A 84 3.07 14.10 17.71
N PHE A 85 3.82 13.16 17.10
CA PHE A 85 4.19 11.91 17.75
C PHE A 85 5.11 12.16 18.95
N LYS A 86 4.71 11.63 20.12
CA LYS A 86 5.51 11.63 21.35
C LYS A 86 5.65 10.21 21.87
N PRO A 87 6.87 9.66 22.00
CA PRO A 87 7.07 8.31 22.50
C PRO A 87 6.48 8.11 23.89
N SER A 88 5.68 7.06 24.07
CA SER A 88 5.14 6.64 25.37
C SER A 88 6.26 6.11 26.29
N LYS A 89 5.96 5.91 27.58
CA LYS A 89 6.94 5.33 28.54
C LYS A 89 7.43 3.96 28.10
N SER A 90 6.58 3.12 27.50
CA SER A 90 6.98 1.80 26.99
C SER A 90 7.87 1.94 25.75
N GLN A 91 7.53 2.83 24.83
CA GLN A 91 8.34 3.08 23.63
C GLN A 91 9.73 3.63 23.99
N ARG A 92 9.82 4.59 24.93
CA ARG A 92 11.11 5.08 25.44
C ARG A 92 11.96 3.97 26.06
N ARG A 93 11.35 3.06 26.82
CA ARG A 93 12.07 1.90 27.38
C ARG A 93 12.62 0.99 26.28
N VAL A 94 11.84 0.75 25.22
CA VAL A 94 12.30 -0.04 24.07
C VAL A 94 13.45 0.65 23.37
N LEU A 95 13.36 1.96 23.09
CA LEU A 95 14.44 2.73 22.46
C LEU A 95 15.74 2.64 23.27
N ASN A 96 15.66 2.83 24.59
CA ASN A 96 16.83 2.76 25.46
C ASN A 96 17.47 1.38 25.55
N ARG A 97 16.73 0.30 25.27
CA ARG A 97 17.28 -1.07 25.26
C ARG A 97 18.01 -1.39 23.97
N ASN A 98 17.69 -0.70 22.88
CA ASN A 98 18.17 -0.99 21.53
C ASN A 98 19.06 0.15 21.02
N THR A 99 19.88 0.74 21.89
CA THR A 99 20.77 1.87 21.54
C THR A 99 21.88 1.47 20.58
N ASP A 100 22.13 0.18 20.45
CA ASP A 100 23.06 -0.47 19.52
C ASP A 100 22.47 -0.66 18.11
N VAL A 101 21.15 -0.51 17.94
CA VAL A 101 20.48 -0.71 16.65
C VAL A 101 20.65 0.54 15.77
N ILE A 102 21.20 0.33 14.58
CA ILE A 102 21.42 1.36 13.58
C ILE A 102 20.48 1.11 12.39
N MET A 103 19.89 2.18 11.85
CA MET A 103 18.98 2.13 10.70
C MET A 103 19.58 2.89 9.52
N TYR A 104 19.53 2.28 8.34
CA TYR A 104 19.89 2.91 7.08
C TYR A 104 18.71 2.91 6.11
N VAL A 105 18.54 4.00 5.36
CA VAL A 105 17.54 4.11 4.29
C VAL A 105 18.25 3.87 2.96
N HIS A 106 17.83 2.83 2.25
CA HIS A 106 18.35 2.43 0.95
C HIS A 106 17.22 2.22 -0.06
N GLU A 107 17.57 2.14 -1.34
CA GLU A 107 16.64 1.69 -2.38
C GLU A 107 16.04 0.32 -2.03
N PRO A 108 14.78 0.05 -2.43
CA PRO A 108 14.11 -1.20 -2.15
C PRO A 108 14.73 -2.32 -2.98
N GLU A 109 15.64 -3.06 -2.36
CA GLU A 109 16.30 -4.22 -2.99
C GLU A 109 15.87 -5.54 -2.37
N LEU A 110 15.67 -6.57 -3.21
CA LEU A 110 15.52 -7.95 -2.77
C LEU A 110 16.90 -8.54 -2.44
N THR A 111 17.19 -8.67 -1.15
CA THR A 111 18.42 -9.30 -0.65
C THR A 111 18.10 -10.65 -0.01
N ARG A 112 19.10 -11.53 0.02
CA ARG A 112 18.98 -12.84 0.68
C ARG A 112 18.62 -12.73 2.15
N GLU A 113 19.22 -11.79 2.85
CA GLU A 113 18.95 -11.54 4.26
C GLU A 113 17.49 -11.12 4.49
N LYS A 114 16.95 -10.17 3.70
CA LYS A 114 15.54 -9.75 3.80
C LYS A 114 14.59 -10.91 3.53
N HIS A 115 14.89 -11.72 2.53
CA HIS A 115 14.10 -12.91 2.22
C HIS A 115 14.14 -13.96 3.35
N ASP A 116 15.31 -14.20 3.94
CA ASP A 116 15.47 -15.14 5.06
C ASP A 116 14.73 -14.66 6.33
N VAL A 117 14.69 -13.33 6.58
CA VAL A 117 13.83 -12.74 7.64
C VAL A 117 12.35 -12.98 7.33
N TYR A 118 11.91 -12.71 6.10
CA TYR A 118 10.53 -12.90 5.68
C TYR A 118 10.07 -14.37 5.81
N ARG A 119 10.90 -15.32 5.36
CA ARG A 119 10.64 -16.76 5.50
C ARG A 119 10.44 -17.17 6.96
N ARG A 120 11.32 -16.72 7.85
CA ARG A 120 11.22 -17.02 9.29
C ARG A 120 9.93 -16.46 9.89
N TYR A 121 9.53 -15.25 9.50
CA TYR A 121 8.26 -14.65 9.92
C TYR A 121 7.06 -15.48 9.48
N LEU A 122 7.00 -15.88 8.20
CA LEU A 122 5.89 -16.67 7.67
C LEU A 122 5.74 -18.01 8.37
N GLN A 123 6.86 -18.70 8.62
CA GLN A 123 6.87 -19.97 9.34
C GLN A 123 6.36 -19.78 10.77
N ALA A 124 6.83 -18.76 11.48
CA ALA A 124 6.46 -18.54 12.88
C ALA A 124 5.01 -18.07 13.07
N GLN A 125 4.47 -17.24 12.17
CA GLN A 125 3.15 -16.61 12.34
C GLN A 125 2.02 -17.33 11.62
N HIS A 126 2.32 -18.02 10.52
CA HIS A 126 1.30 -18.59 9.65
C HIS A 126 1.43 -20.09 9.42
N ASP A 127 2.46 -20.74 10.01
CA ASP A 127 2.80 -22.15 9.77
C ASP A 127 2.94 -22.47 8.27
N LYS A 128 3.41 -21.46 7.51
CA LYS A 128 3.58 -21.53 6.06
C LYS A 128 5.05 -21.34 5.72
N SER A 129 5.55 -22.19 4.83
CA SER A 129 6.74 -21.84 4.05
C SER A 129 6.31 -21.00 2.84
N PRO A 130 7.13 -20.01 2.41
CA PRO A 130 6.90 -19.31 1.14
C PRO A 130 6.75 -20.35 0.02
N GLN A 131 5.59 -20.40 -0.64
CA GLN A 131 5.33 -21.37 -1.72
C GLN A 131 5.72 -20.71 -3.05
N GLY A 132 6.78 -21.19 -3.69
CA GLY A 132 7.22 -20.69 -5.01
C GLY A 132 8.20 -19.51 -4.98
N ASP A 133 8.68 -19.11 -3.80
CA ASP A 133 9.52 -17.92 -3.61
C ASP A 133 11.00 -18.32 -3.45
N ASP A 134 11.64 -18.71 -4.55
CA ASP A 134 13.10 -18.60 -4.63
C ASP A 134 13.43 -17.13 -4.93
N ILE A 135 14.52 -16.61 -4.38
CA ILE A 135 14.97 -15.24 -4.71
C ILE A 135 15.18 -15.11 -6.22
N GLU A 136 15.56 -16.20 -6.89
CA GLU A 136 15.71 -16.26 -8.34
C GLU A 136 14.39 -16.15 -9.10
N SER A 137 13.24 -16.54 -8.52
CA SER A 137 11.92 -16.41 -9.16
C SER A 137 11.26 -15.05 -8.94
N MET A 138 11.80 -14.21 -8.05
CA MET A 138 11.25 -12.90 -7.65
C MET A 138 12.02 -11.70 -8.21
N ARG A 139 13.10 -11.92 -8.96
CA ARG A 139 13.87 -10.90 -9.69
C ARG A 139 13.37 -10.74 -11.11
#